data_AF-A0A3D5KPC2-F1
#
_entry.id   AF-A0A3D5KPC2-F1
#
_cell.length_a   1.000
_cell.length_b   1.000
_cell.length_c   1.000
_cell.angle_alpha   90.00
_cell.angle_beta   90.00
_cell.angle_gamma   90.00
#
_symmetry.space_group_name_H-M   'P 1'
#
loop_
_entity.id
_entity.type
_entity.pdbx_description
1 polymer ?
#
loop_
_entity_poly.entity_id
_entity_poly.type
_entity_poly.pdbx_seq_one_letter_code
_entity_poly.pdbx_strand_id
1 'polypeptide(L)'
;EAEKRAHILEGYLIALDHLDEVIALIRSSKDPEVAKIGLMENFQLSEIQAKAILEMRLQRLTGLEREKIQNEYAEVKALIERLNEILGSESIRMDIIKGELTEMKDRYGDARRTQIVHSEEDITVEDMIPNEEMVITISNQGYVKRTSLSEYRTQGRGGIGSKAAASKDDDFTEHLFVAQAHNYLLIFTEFGKVYWKKVYEIPEGNKTSKGRAIQNLLNIEPGDKVRAVLNLKNLEDQEYINNTFVILCTEKGIIKKTLLEAYSRPRANGIAAISIHDGDRLLDAALTNGSNHIIIAKSEGKAVHFNEADVRPMGRNAAGVKGTTLENDDDKVIGMVCISREDANLLVVSEKGYGKRSDIGDYRITHRGGKGVKTINVTEKTGKLVAIKEVVDKDDLMIINKSGISIRISVEELRVMGRATQGVRLIKLNEDDAISSVEKIQKIEGENTESQEPTNEN
;
A
#
# COMPACT_ATOMS: atom_id res chain seq x y z
N GLU A 1 -66.48 13.82 10.45
CA GLU A 1 -67.63 12.95 10.14
C GLU A 1 -68.12 12.17 11.35
N ALA A 2 -67.22 11.51 12.09
CA ALA A 2 -67.54 10.80 13.33
C ALA A 2 -68.35 11.67 14.33
N GLU A 3 -67.94 12.92 14.59
CA GLU A 3 -68.70 13.84 15.45
C GLU A 3 -70.12 14.13 14.95
N LYS A 4 -70.32 14.30 13.64
CA LYS A 4 -71.65 14.48 13.05
C LYS A 4 -72.53 13.23 13.27
N ARG A 5 -71.93 12.05 13.16
CA ARG A 5 -72.61 10.77 13.41
C ARG A 5 -72.95 10.59 14.88
N ALA A 6 -72.00 10.86 15.78
CA ALA A 6 -72.21 10.82 17.23
C ALA A 6 -73.33 11.76 17.67
N HIS A 7 -73.36 12.97 17.14
CA HIS A 7 -74.40 13.96 17.43
C HIS A 7 -75.81 13.46 17.01
N ILE A 8 -75.95 12.80 15.85
CA ILE A 8 -77.23 12.21 15.45
C ILE A 8 -77.61 11.03 16.37
N LEU A 9 -76.65 10.16 16.69
CA LEU A 9 -76.88 8.99 17.56
C LEU A 9 -77.27 9.43 18.98
N GLU A 10 -76.68 10.49 19.51
CA GLU A 10 -77.06 11.11 20.78
C GLU A 10 -78.52 11.60 20.76
N GLY A 11 -78.93 12.25 19.67
CA GLY A 11 -80.32 12.66 19.47
C GLY A 11 -81.28 11.46 19.45
N TYR A 12 -80.89 10.36 18.81
CA TYR A 12 -81.68 9.12 18.84
C TYR A 12 -81.77 8.51 20.24
N LEU A 13 -80.69 8.51 21.01
CA LEU A 13 -80.70 7.99 22.38
C LEU A 13 -81.62 8.83 23.28
N ILE A 14 -81.54 10.16 23.21
CA ILE A 14 -82.44 11.08 23.94
C ILE A 14 -83.90 10.81 23.54
N ALA A 15 -84.17 10.65 22.24
CA ALA A 15 -85.53 10.36 21.76
C ALA A 15 -86.05 8.98 22.18
N LEU A 16 -85.17 7.97 22.26
CA LEU A 16 -85.52 6.62 22.72
C LEU A 16 -85.71 6.54 24.24
N ASP A 17 -85.02 7.38 25.02
CA ASP A 17 -85.17 7.47 26.47
C ASP A 17 -86.48 8.18 26.88
N HIS A 18 -86.95 9.13 26.06
CA HIS A 18 -88.20 9.88 26.26
C HIS A 18 -89.28 9.58 25.21
N LEU A 19 -89.38 8.32 24.78
CA LEU A 19 -90.16 7.92 23.61
C LEU A 19 -91.64 8.34 23.66
N ASP A 20 -92.31 8.14 24.78
CA ASP A 20 -93.74 8.44 24.91
C ASP A 20 -94.03 9.94 24.81
N GLU A 21 -93.15 10.78 25.39
CA GLU A 21 -93.25 12.23 25.34
C GLU A 21 -92.98 12.77 23.93
N VAL A 22 -91.98 12.20 23.25
CA VAL A 22 -91.66 12.50 21.84
C VAL A 22 -92.82 12.14 20.92
N ILE A 23 -93.43 10.96 21.08
CA ILE A 23 -94.59 10.54 20.27
C ILE A 23 -95.81 11.41 20.55
N ALA A 24 -96.08 11.74 21.82
CA ALA A 24 -97.19 12.61 22.20
C ALA A 24 -97.05 14.01 21.58
N LEU A 25 -95.84 14.57 21.62
CA LEU A 25 -95.52 15.85 21.01
C LEU A 25 -95.74 15.83 19.49
N ILE A 26 -95.19 14.82 18.79
CA ILE A 26 -95.33 14.68 17.33
C ILE A 26 -96.81 14.51 16.94
N ARG A 27 -97.58 13.70 17.68
CA ARG A 27 -99.01 13.46 17.41
C ARG A 27 -99.90 14.68 17.67
N SER A 28 -99.52 15.54 18.62
CA SER A 28 -100.26 16.77 18.95
C SER A 28 -99.94 17.95 18.02
N SER A 29 -98.84 17.86 17.26
CA SER A 29 -98.37 18.90 16.35
C SER A 29 -99.17 18.91 15.05
N LYS A 30 -99.46 20.11 14.52
CA LYS A 30 -100.28 20.28 13.30
C LYS A 30 -99.51 19.95 12.00
N ASP A 31 -98.20 20.15 12.00
CA ASP A 31 -97.33 19.92 10.85
C ASP A 31 -95.90 19.55 11.30
N PRO A 32 -95.05 19.03 10.38
CA PRO A 32 -93.69 18.59 10.72
C PRO A 32 -92.76 19.69 11.23
N GLU A 33 -92.95 20.96 10.81
CA GLU A 33 -92.10 22.06 11.28
C GLU A 33 -92.43 22.44 12.72
N VAL A 34 -93.71 22.42 13.11
CA VAL A 34 -94.13 22.60 14.51
C VAL A 34 -93.59 21.47 15.40
N ALA A 35 -93.64 20.22 14.93
CA ALA A 35 -93.09 19.08 15.67
C ALA A 35 -91.56 19.19 15.83
N LYS A 36 -90.85 19.62 14.79
CA LYS A 36 -89.41 19.84 14.79
C LYS A 36 -89.00 20.93 15.79
N ILE A 37 -89.67 22.08 15.78
CA ILE A 37 -89.40 23.17 16.76
C ILE A 37 -89.67 22.68 18.18
N GLY A 38 -90.77 21.95 18.41
CA GLY A 38 -91.07 21.39 19.71
C GLY A 38 -90.01 20.40 20.22
N LEU A 39 -89.46 19.55 19.33
CA LEU A 39 -88.37 18.64 19.68
C LEU A 39 -87.09 19.38 20.07
N MET A 40 -86.81 20.50 19.41
CA MET A 40 -85.65 21.34 19.71
C MET A 40 -85.81 22.05 21.07
N GLU A 41 -86.97 22.63 21.35
CA GLU A 41 -87.21 23.40 22.59
C GLU A 41 -87.31 22.50 23.83
N ASN A 42 -88.06 21.39 23.74
CA ASN A 42 -88.37 20.55 24.90
C ASN A 42 -87.24 19.58 25.27
N PHE A 43 -86.50 19.07 24.29
CA PHE A 43 -85.44 18.09 24.49
C PHE A 43 -84.03 18.66 24.21
N GLN A 44 -83.92 19.97 24.01
CA GLN A 44 -82.67 20.69 23.72
C GLN A 44 -81.92 20.10 22.52
N LEU A 45 -82.66 19.57 21.54
CA LEU A 45 -82.11 18.95 20.35
C LEU A 45 -81.74 20.01 19.32
N SER A 46 -80.69 19.75 18.55
CA SER A 46 -80.36 20.53 17.37
C SER A 46 -81.38 20.33 16.25
N GLU A 47 -81.41 21.25 15.29
CA GLU A 47 -82.22 21.14 14.08
C GLU A 47 -81.96 19.83 13.30
N ILE A 48 -80.69 19.40 13.24
CA ILE A 48 -80.28 18.19 12.51
C ILE A 48 -80.75 16.93 13.25
N GLN A 49 -80.65 16.90 14.59
CA GLN A 49 -81.16 15.78 15.39
C GLN A 49 -82.68 15.68 15.31
N ALA A 50 -83.39 16.80 15.45
CA ALA A 50 -84.85 16.84 15.37
C ALA A 50 -85.35 16.33 14.01
N LYS A 51 -84.72 16.75 12.91
CA LYS A 51 -85.03 16.23 11.58
C LYS A 51 -84.77 14.72 11.47
N ALA A 52 -83.63 14.25 11.98
CA ALA A 52 -83.29 12.83 11.95
C ALA A 52 -84.29 11.97 12.75
N ILE A 53 -84.77 12.46 13.89
CA ILE A 53 -85.79 11.79 14.72
C ILE A 53 -87.13 11.69 13.99
N LEU A 54 -87.56 12.76 13.31
CA LEU A 54 -88.79 12.73 12.51
C LEU A 54 -88.71 11.74 11.34
N GLU A 55 -87.51 11.50 10.81
CA GLU A 55 -87.25 10.52 9.74
C GLU A 55 -87.04 9.09 10.27
N MET A 56 -87.13 8.87 11.59
CA MET A 56 -86.93 7.57 12.20
C MET A 56 -88.08 6.60 11.85
N ARG A 57 -87.72 5.34 11.58
CA ARG A 57 -88.71 4.26 11.32
C ARG A 57 -89.05 3.52 12.61
N LEU A 58 -90.32 3.15 12.79
CA LEU A 58 -90.83 2.42 13.98
C LEU A 58 -90.04 1.15 14.32
N GLN A 59 -89.44 0.48 13.33
CA GLN A 59 -88.57 -0.70 13.55
C GLN A 59 -87.36 -0.43 14.46
N ARG A 60 -86.89 0.82 14.53
CA ARG A 60 -85.74 1.26 15.36
C ARG A 60 -86.06 1.28 16.86
N LEU A 61 -87.34 1.10 17.23
CA LEU A 61 -87.81 1.10 18.62
C LEU A 61 -87.67 -0.27 19.30
N THR A 62 -87.26 -1.31 18.57
CA THR A 62 -87.03 -2.63 19.16
C THR A 62 -85.81 -2.60 20.09
N GLY A 63 -85.83 -3.40 21.16
CA GLY A 63 -84.72 -3.43 22.13
C GLY A 63 -83.36 -3.72 21.50
N LEU A 64 -83.33 -4.60 20.49
CA LEU A 64 -82.11 -4.93 19.74
C LEU A 64 -81.57 -3.73 18.93
N GLU A 65 -82.44 -2.92 18.35
CA GLU A 65 -82.02 -1.73 17.59
C GLU A 65 -81.55 -0.61 18.51
N ARG A 66 -82.13 -0.47 19.70
CA ARG A 66 -81.62 0.44 20.75
C ARG A 66 -80.21 0.04 21.19
N GLU A 67 -79.99 -1.23 21.47
CA GLU A 67 -78.67 -1.74 21.84
C GLU A 67 -77.63 -1.52 20.73
N LYS A 68 -78.00 -1.73 19.46
CA LYS A 68 -77.13 -1.41 18.32
C LYS A 68 -76.77 0.07 18.25
N ILE A 69 -77.73 0.97 18.48
CA ILE A 69 -77.48 2.44 18.48
C ILE A 69 -76.55 2.81 19.65
N GLN A 70 -76.72 2.20 20.82
CA GLN A 70 -75.84 2.42 21.97
C GLN A 70 -74.41 1.94 21.70
N ASN A 71 -74.25 0.74 21.12
CA ASN A 71 -72.95 0.19 20.74
C ASN A 71 -72.29 1.04 19.66
N GLU A 72 -73.03 1.42 18.61
CA GLU A 72 -72.52 2.30 17.55
C GLU A 72 -72.08 3.66 18.12
N TYR A 73 -72.86 4.24 19.04
CA TYR A 73 -72.49 5.49 19.70
C TYR A 73 -71.20 5.35 20.51
N ALA A 74 -71.05 4.25 21.26
CA ALA A 74 -69.84 3.98 22.04
C ALA A 74 -68.60 3.81 21.14
N GLU A 75 -68.72 3.07 20.05
CA GLU A 75 -67.64 2.89 19.06
C GLU A 75 -67.24 4.20 18.39
N VAL A 76 -68.23 4.98 17.95
CA VAL A 76 -67.97 6.29 17.30
C VAL A 76 -67.35 7.26 18.30
N LYS A 77 -67.77 7.24 19.58
CA LYS A 77 -67.18 8.09 20.63
C LYS A 77 -65.72 7.71 20.91
N ALA A 78 -65.42 6.41 21.02
CA ALA A 78 -64.04 5.92 21.15
C ALA A 78 -63.17 6.31 19.95
N LEU A 79 -63.74 6.25 18.73
CA LEU A 79 -63.06 6.71 17.52
C LEU A 79 -62.77 8.22 17.57
N ILE A 80 -63.73 9.05 17.98
CA ILE A 80 -63.53 10.50 18.13
C ILE A 80 -62.41 10.79 19.12
N GLU A 81 -62.42 10.12 20.27
CA GLU A 81 -61.39 10.28 21.30
C GLU A 81 -60.00 9.94 20.76
N ARG A 82 -59.86 8.80 20.09
CA ARG A 82 -58.61 8.40 19.42
C ARG A 82 -58.17 9.40 18.36
N LEU A 83 -59.08 9.88 17.52
CA LEU A 83 -58.75 10.87 16.48
C LEU A 83 -58.31 12.20 17.09
N ASN A 84 -58.96 12.65 18.16
CA ASN A 84 -58.58 13.86 18.88
C ASN A 84 -57.23 13.72 19.58
N GLU A 85 -56.90 12.54 20.13
CA GLU A 85 -55.59 12.24 20.68
C GLU A 85 -54.49 12.37 19.61
N ILE A 86 -54.72 11.79 18.43
CA ILE A 86 -53.81 11.90 17.28
C ILE A 86 -53.66 13.37 16.84
N LEU A 87 -54.76 14.12 16.75
CA LEU A 87 -54.72 15.54 16.36
C LEU A 87 -54.07 16.43 17.42
N GLY A 88 -54.15 16.05 18.71
CA GLY A 88 -53.58 16.79 19.82
C GLY A 88 -52.07 16.59 20.03
N SER A 89 -51.50 15.46 19.58
CA SER A 89 -50.09 15.12 19.79
C SER A 89 -49.30 15.01 18.49
N GLU A 90 -48.32 15.89 18.32
CA GLU A 90 -47.41 15.82 17.17
C GLU A 90 -46.58 14.53 17.15
N SER A 91 -46.18 14.03 18.32
CA SER A 91 -45.41 12.79 18.44
C SER A 91 -46.17 11.60 17.86
N ILE A 92 -47.45 11.46 18.24
CA ILE A 92 -48.30 10.35 17.76
C ILE A 92 -48.49 10.43 16.25
N ARG A 93 -48.69 11.63 15.70
CA ARG A 93 -48.76 11.81 14.23
C ARG A 93 -47.48 11.38 13.54
N MET A 94 -46.32 11.78 14.07
CA MET A 94 -45.03 11.45 13.48
C MET A 94 -44.77 9.93 13.53
N ASP A 95 -45.19 9.25 14.61
CA ASP A 95 -45.09 7.80 14.73
C ASP A 95 -45.97 7.08 13.71
N ILE A 96 -47.21 7.56 13.48
CA ILE A 96 -48.10 7.05 12.43
C ILE A 96 -47.46 7.24 11.05
N ILE A 97 -47.00 8.46 10.73
CA ILE A 97 -46.34 8.77 9.44
C ILE A 97 -45.13 7.87 9.23
N LYS A 98 -44.29 7.69 10.25
CA LYS A 98 -43.11 6.82 10.19
C LYS A 98 -43.51 5.36 9.95
N GLY A 99 -44.56 4.89 10.62
CA GLY A 99 -45.11 3.55 10.42
C GLY A 99 -45.56 3.33 8.97
N GLU A 100 -46.37 4.24 8.44
CA GLU A 100 -46.88 4.19 7.06
C GLU A 100 -45.75 4.29 6.02
N LEU A 101 -44.78 5.20 6.22
CA LEU A 101 -43.61 5.32 5.33
C LEU A 101 -42.75 4.06 5.34
N THR A 102 -42.62 3.39 6.49
CA THR A 102 -41.88 2.13 6.61
C THR A 102 -42.62 1.01 5.88
N GLU A 103 -43.94 0.91 6.06
CA GLU A 103 -44.77 -0.07 5.35
C GLU A 103 -44.74 0.15 3.82
N MET A 104 -44.70 1.42 3.37
CA MET A 104 -44.52 1.73 1.95
C MET A 104 -43.13 1.33 1.45
N LYS A 105 -42.07 1.61 2.23
CA LYS A 105 -40.70 1.19 1.90
C LYS A 105 -40.61 -0.35 1.78
N ASP A 106 -41.27 -1.10 2.65
CA ASP A 106 -41.20 -2.56 2.64
C ASP A 106 -42.01 -3.17 1.48
N ARG A 107 -43.16 -2.58 1.13
CA ARG A 107 -43.98 -3.05 0.00
C ARG A 107 -43.43 -2.69 -1.37
N TYR A 108 -42.82 -1.50 -1.51
CA TYR A 108 -42.47 -0.92 -2.80
C TYR A 108 -40.98 -0.61 -2.97
N GLY A 109 -40.15 -0.94 -1.97
CA GLY A 109 -38.72 -0.72 -2.04
C GLY A 109 -38.03 -1.66 -3.03
N ASP A 110 -37.13 -1.13 -3.84
CA ASP A 110 -36.24 -1.88 -4.69
C ASP A 110 -34.77 -1.58 -4.38
N ALA A 111 -33.88 -2.47 -4.81
CA ALA A 111 -32.45 -2.20 -4.74
C ALA A 111 -32.10 -1.09 -5.72
N ARG A 112 -31.21 -0.19 -5.31
CA ARG A 112 -30.72 0.86 -6.21
C ARG A 112 -30.09 0.20 -7.45
N ARG A 113 -30.62 0.56 -8.62
CA ARG A 113 -30.15 0.03 -9.91
C ARG A 113 -28.86 0.69 -10.41
N THR A 114 -28.61 1.92 -10.00
CA THR A 114 -27.43 2.71 -10.39
C THR A 114 -26.36 2.69 -9.30
N GLN A 115 -25.10 2.83 -9.68
CA GLN A 115 -23.99 3.01 -8.74
C GLN A 115 -23.53 4.47 -8.82
N ILE A 116 -23.37 5.13 -7.67
CA ILE A 116 -22.72 6.44 -7.63
C ILE A 116 -21.21 6.17 -7.56
N VAL A 117 -20.54 6.39 -8.67
CA VAL A 117 -19.08 6.39 -8.75
C VAL A 117 -18.65 7.84 -8.51
N HIS A 118 -17.92 8.09 -7.42
CA HIS A 118 -17.59 9.45 -6.96
C HIS A 118 -16.54 10.17 -7.83
N SER A 119 -16.02 9.52 -8.87
CA SER A 119 -15.05 10.07 -9.83
C SER A 119 -15.01 9.14 -11.05
N GLU A 120 -15.29 9.66 -12.25
CA GLU A 120 -14.56 9.16 -13.42
C GLU A 120 -13.08 9.44 -13.14
N GLU A 121 -12.21 8.51 -13.48
CA GLU A 121 -10.75 8.63 -13.30
C GLU A 121 -10.30 10.02 -13.74
N ASP A 122 -9.88 10.87 -12.78
CA ASP A 122 -9.07 12.03 -13.10
C ASP A 122 -7.88 11.48 -13.86
N ILE A 123 -7.79 11.73 -15.18
CA ILE A 123 -6.64 11.33 -16.01
C ILE A 123 -5.41 11.78 -15.25
N THR A 124 -4.70 10.81 -14.67
CA THR A 124 -3.50 11.12 -13.92
C THR A 124 -2.41 11.45 -14.93
N VAL A 125 -1.42 12.25 -14.53
CA VAL A 125 -0.25 12.49 -15.38
C VAL A 125 0.41 11.16 -15.80
N GLU A 126 0.26 10.13 -14.98
CA GLU A 126 0.72 8.78 -15.28
C GLU A 126 -0.04 8.10 -16.43
N ASP A 127 -1.35 8.27 -16.54
CA ASP A 127 -2.15 7.71 -17.64
C ASP A 127 -1.78 8.33 -19.00
N MET A 128 -1.20 9.53 -18.98
CA MET A 128 -0.66 10.19 -20.18
C MET A 128 0.75 9.70 -20.56
N ILE A 129 1.44 8.97 -19.68
CA ILE A 129 2.81 8.50 -19.90
C ILE A 129 2.77 7.03 -20.31
N PRO A 130 3.29 6.66 -21.49
CA PRO A 130 3.30 5.27 -21.91
C PRO A 130 4.22 4.44 -21.00
N ASN A 131 3.75 3.24 -20.63
CA ASN A 131 4.51 2.32 -19.78
C ASN A 131 5.58 1.54 -20.56
N GLU A 132 6.60 2.25 -21.03
CA GLU A 132 7.70 1.70 -21.83
C GLU A 132 8.89 1.23 -20.98
N GLU A 133 9.69 0.32 -21.53
CA GLU A 133 10.93 -0.13 -20.91
C GLU A 133 12.04 0.93 -21.03
N MET A 134 12.60 1.29 -19.88
CA MET A 134 13.64 2.31 -19.73
C MET A 134 14.85 1.71 -19.02
N VAL A 135 16.04 2.14 -19.42
CA VAL A 135 17.29 1.84 -18.71
C VAL A 135 17.49 2.93 -17.66
N ILE A 136 17.58 2.52 -16.40
CA ILE A 136 17.93 3.40 -15.29
C ILE A 136 19.41 3.26 -15.01
N THR A 137 20.09 4.39 -14.98
CA THR A 137 21.50 4.46 -14.64
C THR A 137 21.68 5.36 -13.44
N ILE A 138 22.39 4.85 -12.44
CA ILE A 138 22.81 5.58 -11.25
C ILE A 138 24.33 5.55 -11.26
N SER A 139 24.95 6.72 -11.20
CA SER A 139 26.38 6.84 -11.15
C SER A 139 26.91 6.79 -9.71
N ASN A 140 28.19 6.49 -9.55
CA ASN A 140 28.85 6.47 -8.24
C ASN A 140 28.88 7.84 -7.54
N GLN A 141 28.74 8.94 -8.29
CA GLN A 141 28.54 10.27 -7.70
C GLN A 141 27.07 10.53 -7.28
N GLY A 142 26.19 9.54 -7.47
CA GLY A 142 24.79 9.61 -7.12
C GLY A 142 23.94 10.36 -8.14
N TYR A 143 24.38 10.51 -9.38
CA TYR A 143 23.53 11.04 -10.44
C TYR A 143 22.64 9.93 -11.02
N VAL A 144 21.35 10.21 -11.16
CA VAL A 144 20.38 9.29 -11.73
C VAL A 144 19.75 9.88 -12.99
N LYS A 145 19.53 9.00 -13.97
CA LYS A 145 18.79 9.31 -15.20
C LYS A 145 18.08 8.06 -15.74
N ARG A 146 17.07 8.31 -16.57
CA ARG A 146 16.44 7.29 -17.40
C ARG A 146 16.73 7.54 -18.88
N THR A 147 16.94 6.47 -19.63
CA THR A 147 17.15 6.49 -21.08
C THR A 147 16.27 5.42 -21.71
N SER A 148 15.64 5.70 -22.86
CA SER A 148 14.89 4.68 -23.59
C SER A 148 15.79 3.50 -23.97
N LEU A 149 15.29 2.27 -23.84
CA LEU A 149 16.03 1.06 -24.18
C LEU A 149 16.48 1.05 -25.66
N SER A 150 15.64 1.58 -26.54
CA SER A 150 15.93 1.69 -27.98
C SER A 150 17.09 2.65 -28.25
N GLU A 151 17.11 3.83 -27.61
CA GLU A 151 18.20 4.79 -27.75
C GLU A 151 19.51 4.22 -27.19
N TYR A 152 19.44 3.53 -26.04
CA TYR A 152 20.60 2.94 -25.39
C TYR A 152 21.30 1.89 -26.26
N ARG A 153 20.54 1.04 -26.98
CA ARG A 153 21.08 0.00 -27.88
C ARG A 153 21.68 0.55 -29.17
N THR A 154 21.06 1.58 -29.76
CA THR A 154 21.43 2.08 -31.10
C THR A 154 22.83 2.73 -31.14
N GLN A 155 23.32 3.23 -30.00
CA GLN A 155 24.64 3.87 -29.89
C GLN A 155 25.80 2.89 -29.55
N GLY A 156 25.57 1.57 -29.60
CA GLY A 156 26.57 0.54 -29.26
C GLY A 156 27.72 0.31 -30.26
N ARG A 157 27.91 1.19 -31.27
CA ARG A 157 29.01 1.07 -32.24
C ARG A 157 30.21 1.92 -31.79
N GLY A 158 31.16 1.30 -31.11
CA GLY A 158 32.43 1.93 -30.72
C GLY A 158 32.88 1.51 -29.32
N GLY A 159 33.53 0.35 -29.22
CA GLY A 159 34.00 -0.20 -27.96
C GLY A 159 35.20 0.58 -27.38
N ILE A 160 35.18 0.81 -26.08
CA ILE A 160 36.41 1.06 -25.31
C ILE A 160 36.79 -0.28 -24.71
N GLY A 161 37.95 -0.78 -25.14
CA GLY A 161 38.45 -2.12 -24.84
C GLY A 161 38.73 -2.39 -23.36
N SER A 162 38.94 -3.66 -23.09
CA SER A 162 39.42 -4.19 -21.81
C SER A 162 40.73 -3.50 -21.41
N LYS A 163 40.80 -3.07 -20.13
CA LYS A 163 41.94 -2.39 -19.47
C LYS A 163 42.13 -0.88 -19.76
N ALA A 164 41.05 -0.09 -19.76
CA ALA A 164 41.17 1.35 -19.61
C ALA A 164 41.33 1.73 -18.13
N ALA A 165 42.45 2.36 -17.76
CA ALA A 165 42.60 3.04 -16.48
C ALA A 165 41.96 4.43 -16.61
N ALA A 166 40.92 4.72 -15.81
CA ALA A 166 40.23 6.01 -15.83
C ALA A 166 40.48 6.78 -14.51
N SER A 167 40.22 8.09 -14.51
CA SER A 167 40.42 8.94 -13.34
C SER A 167 39.23 8.86 -12.38
N LYS A 168 39.38 9.29 -11.12
CA LYS A 168 38.31 9.29 -10.09
C LYS A 168 37.17 10.23 -10.45
N ASP A 169 37.52 11.29 -11.17
CA ASP A 169 36.57 12.30 -11.64
C ASP A 169 35.72 11.78 -12.80
N ASP A 170 36.09 10.63 -13.39
CA ASP A 170 35.26 9.97 -14.37
C ASP A 170 34.06 9.33 -13.68
N ASP A 171 32.89 9.88 -13.96
CA ASP A 171 31.63 9.38 -13.45
C ASP A 171 31.23 8.13 -14.25
N PHE A 172 31.08 7.01 -13.55
CA PHE A 172 30.72 5.72 -14.14
C PHE A 172 29.41 5.22 -13.54
N THR A 173 28.73 4.38 -14.30
CA THR A 173 27.46 3.78 -13.89
C THR A 173 27.71 2.70 -12.83
N GLU A 174 27.20 2.92 -11.62
CA GLU A 174 27.22 1.98 -10.49
C GLU A 174 26.04 1.01 -10.57
N HIS A 175 24.82 1.54 -10.75
CA HIS A 175 23.63 0.72 -10.95
C HIS A 175 23.09 0.89 -12.36
N LEU A 176 22.86 -0.23 -13.03
CA LEU A 176 22.25 -0.29 -14.34
C LEU A 176 21.22 -1.41 -14.33
N PHE A 177 19.96 -1.07 -14.53
CA PHE A 177 18.87 -2.04 -14.60
C PHE A 177 17.75 -1.52 -15.51
N VAL A 178 16.97 -2.46 -16.04
CA VAL A 178 15.79 -2.16 -16.85
C VAL A 178 14.57 -2.10 -15.94
N ALA A 179 13.74 -1.09 -16.14
CA ALA A 179 12.48 -0.91 -15.42
C ALA A 179 11.43 -0.33 -16.37
N GLN A 180 10.15 -0.61 -16.13
CA GLN A 180 9.09 0.06 -16.88
C GLN A 180 8.85 1.46 -16.31
N ALA A 181 8.34 2.39 -17.12
CA ALA A 181 8.13 3.78 -16.71
C ALA A 181 7.25 3.93 -15.47
N HIS A 182 6.28 3.02 -15.27
CA HIS A 182 5.35 3.05 -14.14
C HIS A 182 5.86 2.32 -12.89
N ASN A 183 6.99 1.61 -12.98
CA ASN A 183 7.60 0.93 -11.82
C ASN A 183 7.95 1.92 -10.70
N TYR A 184 7.97 1.43 -9.47
CA TYR A 184 8.45 2.17 -8.31
C TYR A 184 9.91 1.84 -8.01
N LEU A 185 10.71 2.87 -7.73
CA LEU A 185 12.03 2.75 -7.14
C LEU A 185 11.93 3.01 -5.63
N LEU A 186 12.28 2.02 -4.81
CA LEU A 186 12.51 2.22 -3.39
C LEU A 186 13.94 2.68 -3.17
N ILE A 187 14.12 3.85 -2.57
CA ILE A 187 15.43 4.44 -2.32
C ILE A 187 15.66 4.45 -0.81
N PHE A 188 16.64 3.66 -0.36
CA PHE A 188 17.00 3.51 1.04
C PHE A 188 18.19 4.41 1.37
N THR A 189 18.14 4.97 2.57
CA THR A 189 19.11 5.93 3.08
C THR A 189 19.88 5.37 4.27
N GLU A 190 21.05 5.96 4.53
CA GLU A 190 21.97 5.55 5.59
C GLU A 190 21.36 5.64 7.00
N PHE A 191 20.46 6.61 7.22
CA PHE A 191 19.69 6.74 8.47
C PHE A 191 18.47 5.81 8.54
N GLY A 192 18.27 4.94 7.55
CA GLY A 192 17.25 3.90 7.58
C GLY A 192 15.87 4.36 7.17
N LYS A 193 15.75 5.48 6.42
CA LYS A 193 14.51 5.88 5.75
C LYS A 193 14.43 5.30 4.35
N VAL A 194 13.21 5.11 3.87
CA VAL A 194 12.90 4.74 2.48
C VAL A 194 12.00 5.77 1.83
N TYR A 195 12.26 6.04 0.57
CA TYR A 195 11.50 6.93 -0.30
C TYR A 195 11.06 6.16 -1.56
N TRP A 196 10.05 6.68 -2.24
CA TRP A 196 9.53 6.12 -3.48
C TRP A 196 9.66 7.15 -4.58
N LYS A 197 10.07 6.70 -5.75
CA LYS A 197 9.96 7.46 -7.00
C LYS A 197 9.51 6.57 -8.12
N LYS A 198 8.53 7.01 -8.90
CA LYS A 198 8.21 6.32 -10.15
C LYS A 198 9.33 6.55 -11.15
N VAL A 199 9.55 5.55 -11.99
CA VAL A 199 10.62 5.60 -12.98
C VAL A 199 10.45 6.80 -13.91
N TYR A 200 9.23 7.14 -14.34
CA TYR A 200 9.00 8.30 -15.21
C TYR A 200 9.35 9.66 -14.55
N GLU A 201 9.35 9.74 -13.21
CA GLU A 201 9.74 10.96 -12.48
C GLU A 201 11.26 11.19 -12.50
N ILE A 202 12.03 10.16 -12.83
CA ILE A 202 13.47 10.27 -13.02
C ILE A 202 13.72 11.11 -14.29
N PRO A 203 14.66 12.07 -14.25
CA PRO A 203 14.97 12.90 -15.41
C PRO A 203 15.40 12.04 -16.59
N GLU A 204 14.76 12.31 -17.73
CA GLU A 204 15.17 11.73 -19.00
C GLU A 204 16.48 12.36 -19.48
N GLY A 205 17.37 11.53 -20.01
CA GLY A 205 18.62 12.00 -20.56
C GLY A 205 19.30 10.94 -21.41
N ASN A 206 20.14 11.40 -22.33
CA ASN A 206 20.91 10.56 -23.24
C ASN A 206 22.05 9.85 -22.49
N LYS A 207 22.67 8.84 -23.13
CA LYS A 207 23.77 8.05 -22.57
C LYS A 207 24.96 8.89 -22.08
N THR A 208 25.26 10.02 -22.72
CA THR A 208 26.36 10.94 -22.36
C THR A 208 26.01 11.96 -21.28
N SER A 209 24.72 12.20 -21.02
CA SER A 209 24.29 13.17 -20.01
C SER A 209 24.57 12.65 -18.60
N LYS A 210 24.92 13.52 -17.65
CA LYS A 210 25.16 13.08 -16.26
C LYS A 210 23.87 12.75 -15.52
N GLY A 211 22.73 13.33 -15.89
CA GLY A 211 21.47 13.21 -15.14
C GLY A 211 21.37 14.24 -14.01
N ARG A 212 20.57 13.95 -12.98
CA ARG A 212 20.44 14.80 -11.79
C ARG A 212 20.86 14.03 -10.55
N ALA A 213 21.42 14.72 -9.56
CA ALA A 213 21.73 14.11 -8.27
C ALA A 213 20.45 13.52 -7.64
N ILE A 214 20.51 12.25 -7.24
CA ILE A 214 19.37 11.52 -6.64
C ILE A 214 18.89 12.20 -5.36
N GLN A 215 19.80 12.86 -4.63
CA GLN A 215 19.51 13.64 -3.44
C GLN A 215 18.56 14.82 -3.74
N ASN A 216 18.64 15.42 -4.93
CA ASN A 216 17.76 16.54 -5.31
C ASN A 216 16.34 16.09 -5.69
N LEU A 217 16.14 14.78 -5.93
CA LEU A 217 14.84 14.21 -6.21
C LEU A 217 14.10 13.79 -4.94
N LEU A 218 14.77 13.84 -3.79
CA LEU A 218 14.31 13.34 -2.51
C LEU A 218 14.41 14.42 -1.43
N ASN A 219 13.43 14.48 -0.55
CA ASN A 219 13.48 15.34 0.63
C ASN A 219 14.26 14.64 1.76
N ILE A 220 15.56 14.42 1.56
CA ILE A 220 16.43 13.79 2.57
C ILE A 220 16.96 14.80 3.59
N GLU A 221 17.29 14.31 4.78
CA GLU A 221 17.89 15.14 5.84
C GLU A 221 19.34 15.50 5.50
N PRO A 222 19.84 16.67 5.94
CA PRO A 222 21.24 17.04 5.75
C PRO A 222 22.18 16.00 6.37
N GLY A 223 23.11 15.47 5.56
CA GLY A 223 24.08 14.47 5.99
C GLY A 223 23.63 13.01 5.79
N ASP A 224 22.37 12.77 5.45
CA ASP A 224 21.88 11.45 5.05
C ASP A 224 22.28 11.13 3.60
N LYS A 225 22.59 9.87 3.31
CA LYS A 225 23.08 9.42 2.00
C LYS A 225 22.28 8.24 1.50
N VAL A 226 22.08 8.16 0.18
CA VAL A 226 21.46 6.98 -0.44
C VAL A 226 22.43 5.80 -0.35
N ARG A 227 21.89 4.63 -0.02
CA ARG A 227 22.64 3.38 0.16
C ARG A 227 22.21 2.27 -0.77
N ALA A 228 20.92 2.18 -1.09
CA ALA A 228 20.41 1.15 -2.00
C ALA A 228 19.20 1.67 -2.76
N VAL A 229 19.06 1.23 -4.01
CA VAL A 229 17.91 1.52 -4.86
C VAL A 229 17.35 0.21 -5.39
N LEU A 230 16.08 -0.08 -5.07
CA LEU A 230 15.39 -1.31 -5.45
C LEU A 230 14.27 -1.00 -6.44
N ASN A 231 14.27 -1.69 -7.58
CA ASN A 231 13.20 -1.62 -8.56
C ASN A 231 12.06 -2.58 -8.20
N LEU A 232 10.86 -2.03 -8.01
CA LEU A 232 9.63 -2.79 -7.79
C LEU A 232 8.79 -2.82 -9.05
N LYS A 233 8.28 -4.01 -9.38
CA LYS A 233 7.39 -4.20 -10.53
C LYS A 233 6.01 -3.59 -10.28
N ASN A 234 5.43 -3.88 -9.12
CA ASN A 234 4.07 -3.46 -8.79
C ASN A 234 3.94 -3.29 -7.26
N LEU A 235 3.09 -2.36 -6.80
CA LEU A 235 2.71 -2.19 -5.39
C LEU A 235 1.23 -2.47 -5.12
N GLU A 236 0.44 -2.73 -6.16
CA GLU A 236 -1.00 -3.01 -6.13
C GLU A 236 -1.30 -4.51 -6.13
N ASP A 237 -0.42 -5.31 -6.76
CA ASP A 237 -0.52 -6.76 -6.79
C ASP A 237 -0.33 -7.36 -5.38
N GLN A 238 -1.44 -7.84 -4.82
CA GLN A 238 -1.50 -8.43 -3.48
C GLN A 238 -0.65 -9.69 -3.35
N GLU A 239 -0.53 -10.50 -4.40
CA GLU A 239 0.29 -11.71 -4.34
C GLU A 239 1.78 -11.35 -4.30
N TYR A 240 2.18 -10.41 -5.15
CA TYR A 240 3.56 -9.92 -5.19
C TYR A 240 3.99 -9.28 -3.87
N ILE A 241 3.18 -8.38 -3.29
CA ILE A 241 3.56 -7.68 -2.04
C ILE A 241 3.56 -8.59 -0.81
N ASN A 242 2.78 -9.67 -0.81
CA ASN A 242 2.69 -10.62 0.30
C ASN A 242 3.71 -11.77 0.21
N ASN A 243 4.31 -11.99 -0.96
CA ASN A 243 5.36 -13.01 -1.16
C ASN A 243 6.76 -12.40 -1.37
N THR A 244 6.87 -11.08 -1.41
CA THR A 244 8.16 -10.38 -1.54
C THR A 244 8.55 -9.74 -0.21
N PHE A 245 9.82 -9.81 0.12
CA PHE A 245 10.39 -9.22 1.33
C PHE A 245 11.51 -8.24 0.99
N VAL A 246 11.69 -7.25 1.85
CA VAL A 246 12.84 -6.36 1.87
C VAL A 246 13.74 -6.80 3.01
N ILE A 247 14.97 -7.19 2.67
CA ILE A 247 16.05 -7.45 3.62
C ILE A 247 16.90 -6.19 3.74
N LEU A 248 17.16 -5.79 4.98
CA LEU A 248 18.02 -4.66 5.33
C LEU A 248 19.19 -5.17 6.16
N CYS A 249 20.41 -4.67 5.91
CA CYS A 249 21.58 -4.99 6.70
C CYS A 249 22.33 -3.72 7.11
N THR A 250 22.79 -3.69 8.37
CA THR A 250 23.54 -2.57 8.93
C THR A 250 25.03 -2.88 9.05
N GLU A 251 25.87 -1.84 9.18
CA GLU A 251 27.32 -1.98 9.34
C GLU A 251 27.70 -2.77 10.61
N LYS A 252 26.90 -2.68 11.69
CA LYS A 252 27.09 -3.48 12.92
C LYS A 252 26.56 -4.92 12.82
N GLY A 253 26.09 -5.34 11.66
CA GLY A 253 25.64 -6.72 11.42
C GLY A 253 24.26 -7.04 11.95
N ILE A 254 23.40 -6.03 12.11
CA ILE A 254 21.97 -6.24 12.30
C ILE A 254 21.34 -6.51 10.92
N ILE A 255 20.44 -7.48 10.88
CA ILE A 255 19.64 -7.81 9.71
C ILE A 255 18.15 -7.69 10.05
N LYS A 256 17.37 -7.20 9.09
CA LYS A 256 15.91 -7.15 9.23
C LYS A 256 15.21 -7.58 7.97
N LYS A 257 14.19 -8.43 8.13
CA LYS A 257 13.25 -8.82 7.09
C LYS A 257 11.91 -8.11 7.31
N THR A 258 11.41 -7.46 6.26
CA THR A 258 10.12 -6.74 6.28
C THR A 258 9.31 -7.18 5.07
N LEU A 259 8.01 -7.43 5.24
CA LEU A 259 7.11 -7.74 4.11
C LEU A 259 6.99 -6.52 3.19
N LEU A 260 6.96 -6.72 1.87
CA LEU A 260 6.86 -5.63 0.91
C LEU A 260 5.55 -4.84 1.06
N GLU A 261 4.46 -5.49 1.50
CA GLU A 261 3.18 -4.86 1.86
C GLU A 261 3.36 -3.64 2.79
N ALA A 262 4.34 -3.68 3.71
CA ALA A 262 4.60 -2.58 4.64
C ALA A 262 5.07 -1.29 3.93
N TYR A 263 5.50 -1.39 2.67
CA TYR A 263 5.94 -0.30 1.79
C TYR A 263 4.95 0.00 0.65
N SER A 264 3.77 -0.64 0.63
CA SER A 264 2.74 -0.49 -0.40
C SER A 264 2.08 0.90 -0.47
N ARG A 265 2.29 1.73 0.56
CA ARG A 265 1.68 3.08 0.67
C ARG A 265 2.76 4.16 0.62
N PRO A 266 3.13 4.66 -0.57
CA PRO A 266 4.11 5.71 -0.74
C PRO A 266 3.77 6.98 0.05
N ARG A 267 4.80 7.66 0.55
CA ARG A 267 4.69 8.98 1.19
C ARG A 267 5.80 9.91 0.69
N ALA A 268 5.45 11.16 0.39
CA ALA A 268 6.39 12.15 -0.15
C ALA A 268 7.62 12.40 0.75
N ASN A 269 7.42 12.42 2.08
CA ASN A 269 8.50 12.65 3.05
C ASN A 269 9.26 11.37 3.44
N GLY A 270 9.02 10.26 2.74
CA GLY A 270 9.56 8.96 3.09
C GLY A 270 8.96 8.40 4.39
N ILE A 271 9.43 7.22 4.76
CA ILE A 271 9.08 6.54 6.02
C ILE A 271 10.32 5.89 6.63
N ALA A 272 10.28 5.64 7.94
CA ALA A 272 11.28 4.77 8.57
C ALA A 272 11.14 3.35 8.00
N ALA A 273 12.26 2.81 7.50
CA ALA A 273 12.40 1.44 7.05
C ALA A 273 13.08 0.57 8.10
N ILE A 274 13.94 1.13 8.95
CA ILE A 274 14.61 0.48 10.09
C ILE A 274 14.97 1.50 11.17
N SER A 275 14.86 1.09 12.44
CA SER A 275 15.37 1.88 13.56
C SER A 275 16.85 1.57 13.76
N ILE A 276 17.69 2.58 13.51
CA ILE A 276 19.15 2.47 13.60
C ILE A 276 19.60 2.93 14.99
N HIS A 277 20.49 2.17 15.61
CA HIS A 277 21.09 2.51 16.90
C HIS A 277 22.28 3.46 16.74
N ASP A 278 22.65 4.16 17.81
CA ASP A 278 23.76 5.11 17.78
C ASP A 278 25.07 4.45 17.29
N GLY A 279 25.71 5.14 16.34
CA GLY A 279 26.94 4.69 15.69
C GLY A 279 26.77 3.51 14.73
N ASP A 280 25.55 3.06 14.43
CA ASP A 280 25.25 2.13 13.34
C ASP A 280 24.67 2.88 12.13
N ARG A 281 24.71 2.24 10.96
CA ARG A 281 24.28 2.81 9.67
C ARG A 281 23.71 1.70 8.79
N LEU A 282 22.70 2.03 7.98
CA LEU A 282 22.24 1.09 6.97
C LEU A 282 23.35 0.92 5.94
N LEU A 283 23.74 -0.32 5.69
CA LEU A 283 24.74 -0.65 4.69
C LEU A 283 24.08 -0.95 3.34
N ASP A 284 23.06 -1.82 3.35
CA ASP A 284 22.50 -2.37 2.11
C ASP A 284 21.03 -2.79 2.29
N ALA A 285 20.31 -2.86 1.17
CA ALA A 285 18.94 -3.35 1.06
C ALA A 285 18.79 -4.26 -0.17
N ALA A 286 18.00 -5.33 -0.05
CA ALA A 286 17.74 -6.25 -1.16
C ALA A 286 16.31 -6.79 -1.13
N LEU A 287 15.79 -7.15 -2.31
CA LEU A 287 14.51 -7.86 -2.45
C LEU A 287 14.73 -9.37 -2.41
N THR A 288 13.86 -10.08 -1.70
CA THR A 288 13.88 -11.54 -1.57
C THR A 288 12.48 -12.13 -1.65
N ASN A 289 12.37 -13.44 -1.86
CA ASN A 289 11.11 -14.15 -2.11
C ASN A 289 10.69 -15.11 -0.97
N GLY A 290 11.37 -15.07 0.17
CA GLY A 290 11.15 -15.94 1.32
C GLY A 290 12.05 -17.18 1.38
N SER A 291 12.74 -17.52 0.29
CA SER A 291 13.62 -18.69 0.18
C SER A 291 15.10 -18.37 -0.11
N ASN A 292 15.46 -17.09 -0.22
CA ASN A 292 16.82 -16.69 -0.59
C ASN A 292 17.88 -17.09 0.46
N HIS A 293 19.08 -17.34 -0.04
CA HIS A 293 20.28 -17.48 0.77
C HIS A 293 20.89 -16.10 1.04
N ILE A 294 21.17 -15.82 2.32
CA ILE A 294 21.76 -14.55 2.76
C ILE A 294 23.20 -14.79 3.17
N ILE A 295 24.11 -14.03 2.56
CA ILE A 295 25.52 -14.03 2.89
C ILE A 295 25.94 -12.64 3.36
N ILE A 296 26.47 -12.57 4.58
CA ILE A 296 26.97 -11.33 5.18
C ILE A 296 28.47 -11.46 5.38
N ALA A 297 29.24 -10.60 4.71
CA ALA A 297 30.70 -10.60 4.83
C ALA A 297 31.18 -9.48 5.75
N LYS A 298 32.27 -9.76 6.47
CA LYS A 298 32.89 -8.86 7.43
C LYS A 298 34.31 -8.49 7.02
N SER A 299 34.79 -7.34 7.50
CA SER A 299 36.12 -6.81 7.20
C SER A 299 37.28 -7.73 7.58
N GLU A 300 37.13 -8.56 8.63
CA GLU A 300 38.12 -9.58 9.03
C GLU A 300 38.16 -10.82 8.11
N GLY A 301 37.49 -10.76 6.96
CA GLY A 301 37.55 -11.84 5.96
C GLY A 301 36.76 -13.08 6.33
N LYS A 302 35.68 -12.93 7.11
CA LYS A 302 34.72 -14.01 7.41
C LYS A 302 33.35 -13.67 6.83
N ALA A 303 32.60 -14.70 6.45
CA ALA A 303 31.23 -14.56 5.98
C ALA A 303 30.30 -15.53 6.71
N VAL A 304 29.10 -15.06 7.08
CA VAL A 304 28.01 -15.90 7.58
C VAL A 304 27.07 -16.16 6.42
N HIS A 305 26.67 -17.41 6.25
CA HIS A 305 25.72 -17.85 5.23
C HIS A 305 24.55 -18.55 5.93
N PHE A 306 23.32 -18.08 5.74
CA PHE A 306 22.11 -18.67 6.31
C PHE A 306 20.91 -18.46 5.37
N ASN A 307 19.83 -19.22 5.56
CA ASN A 307 18.62 -19.03 4.78
C ASN A 307 17.77 -17.90 5.39
N GLU A 308 17.12 -17.08 4.57
CA GLU A 308 16.31 -15.96 5.07
C GLU A 308 15.13 -16.37 5.97
N ALA A 309 14.69 -17.63 5.89
CA ALA A 309 13.69 -18.20 6.80
C ALA A 309 14.10 -18.11 8.28
N ASP A 310 15.40 -18.09 8.59
CA ASP A 310 15.94 -17.92 9.94
C ASP A 310 15.73 -16.50 10.52
N VAL A 311 15.28 -15.56 9.68
CA VAL A 311 14.90 -14.19 10.06
C VAL A 311 13.40 -14.06 9.94
N ARG A 312 12.70 -13.91 11.07
CA ARG A 312 11.25 -13.65 11.03
C ARG A 312 10.94 -12.29 10.38
N PRO A 313 9.85 -12.14 9.61
CA PRO A 313 9.35 -10.84 9.20
C PRO A 313 9.01 -9.96 10.41
N MET A 314 9.32 -8.67 10.32
CA MET A 314 9.03 -7.68 11.36
C MET A 314 8.44 -6.41 10.76
N GLY A 315 7.85 -5.56 11.60
CA GLY A 315 7.39 -4.24 11.21
C GLY A 315 8.55 -3.27 10.88
N ARG A 316 8.20 -2.19 10.20
CA ARG A 316 9.16 -1.16 9.75
C ARG A 316 9.93 -0.46 10.87
N ASN A 317 9.30 -0.23 12.01
CA ASN A 317 9.93 0.44 13.16
C ASN A 317 10.76 -0.51 14.04
N ALA A 318 10.90 -1.79 13.66
CA ALA A 318 11.78 -2.70 14.39
C ALA A 318 13.25 -2.43 14.06
N ALA A 319 14.13 -2.62 15.03
CA ALA A 319 15.58 -2.54 14.85
C ALA A 319 16.17 -3.73 14.07
N GLY A 320 15.51 -4.90 14.12
CA GLY A 320 15.97 -6.13 13.47
C GLY A 320 16.58 -7.13 14.47
N VAL A 321 17.29 -8.12 13.96
CA VAL A 321 17.97 -9.16 14.74
C VAL A 321 19.42 -9.29 14.30
N LYS A 322 20.28 -9.86 15.14
CA LYS A 322 21.69 -10.06 14.83
C LYS A 322 21.86 -11.00 13.61
N GLY A 323 22.44 -10.51 12.51
CA GLY A 323 22.77 -11.30 11.33
C GLY A 323 24.14 -11.97 11.42
N THR A 324 25.12 -11.29 12.03
CA THR A 324 26.48 -11.78 12.24
C THR A 324 27.07 -11.27 13.55
N THR A 325 28.07 -11.96 14.10
CA THR A 325 28.85 -11.48 15.25
C THR A 325 30.16 -10.86 14.77
N LEU A 326 30.33 -9.57 15.06
CA LEU A 326 31.60 -8.85 14.93
C LEU A 326 32.56 -9.32 16.02
N GLU A 327 33.85 -9.50 15.68
CA GLU A 327 34.82 -10.08 16.62
C GLU A 327 35.51 -9.05 17.52
N ASN A 328 35.51 -7.79 17.08
CA ASN A 328 36.25 -6.68 17.66
C ASN A 328 35.60 -5.37 17.21
N ASP A 329 35.89 -4.28 17.91
CA ASP A 329 35.26 -2.97 17.67
C ASP A 329 35.59 -2.38 16.28
N ASP A 330 36.70 -2.81 15.68
CA ASP A 330 37.12 -2.43 14.33
C ASP A 330 36.55 -3.32 13.22
N ASP A 331 35.86 -4.42 13.57
CA ASP A 331 35.24 -5.31 12.60
C ASP A 331 33.85 -4.77 12.23
N LYS A 332 33.56 -4.72 10.93
CA LYS A 332 32.27 -4.26 10.41
C LYS A 332 31.81 -5.12 9.25
N VAL A 333 30.52 -5.09 8.99
CA VAL A 333 29.97 -5.67 7.76
C VAL A 333 30.39 -4.82 6.58
N ILE A 334 30.86 -5.49 5.51
CA ILE A 334 31.35 -4.83 4.29
C ILE A 334 30.43 -5.08 3.09
N GLY A 335 29.48 -6.01 3.21
CA GLY A 335 28.49 -6.26 2.18
C GLY A 335 27.53 -7.38 2.55
N MET A 336 26.35 -7.32 1.95
CA MET A 336 25.33 -8.35 1.99
C MET A 336 25.08 -8.84 0.58
N VAL A 337 24.85 -10.14 0.43
CA VAL A 337 24.44 -10.73 -0.84
C VAL A 337 23.23 -11.63 -0.59
N CYS A 338 22.16 -11.41 -1.35
CA CYS A 338 20.95 -12.22 -1.32
C CYS A 338 20.87 -13.02 -2.61
N ILE A 339 21.03 -14.34 -2.51
CA ILE A 339 21.20 -15.21 -3.67
C ILE A 339 19.97 -16.09 -3.83
N SER A 340 19.43 -16.13 -5.04
CA SER A 340 18.32 -17.00 -5.43
C SER A 340 18.72 -18.09 -6.43
N ARG A 341 19.89 -17.97 -7.05
CA ARG A 341 20.35 -18.87 -8.12
C ARG A 341 21.54 -19.71 -7.66
N GLU A 342 21.56 -20.97 -8.06
CA GLU A 342 22.59 -21.92 -7.62
C GLU A 342 23.92 -21.77 -8.39
N ASP A 343 23.88 -21.16 -9.59
CA ASP A 343 25.05 -20.92 -10.45
C ASP A 343 25.83 -19.63 -10.11
N ALA A 344 25.41 -18.91 -9.08
CA ALA A 344 26.05 -17.68 -8.66
C ALA A 344 27.42 -17.93 -8.03
N ASN A 345 28.40 -17.14 -8.45
CA ASN A 345 29.70 -17.07 -7.80
C ASN A 345 29.79 -15.86 -6.87
N LEU A 346 30.57 -16.00 -5.81
CA LEU A 346 30.92 -14.89 -4.90
C LEU A 346 32.30 -14.35 -5.24
N LEU A 347 32.33 -13.08 -5.61
CA LEU A 347 33.56 -12.32 -5.75
C LEU A 347 33.83 -11.57 -4.44
N VAL A 348 35.06 -11.70 -3.94
CA VAL A 348 35.55 -10.94 -2.79
C VAL A 348 36.81 -10.18 -3.16
N VAL A 349 36.94 -8.97 -2.62
CA VAL A 349 38.08 -8.08 -2.88
C VAL A 349 38.58 -7.48 -1.56
N SER A 350 39.90 -7.41 -1.39
CA SER A 350 40.59 -6.90 -0.21
C SER A 350 41.28 -5.55 -0.47
N GLU A 351 41.55 -4.82 0.59
CA GLU A 351 42.06 -3.45 0.59
C GLU A 351 43.33 -3.27 -0.26
N LYS A 352 44.23 -4.26 -0.29
CA LYS A 352 45.51 -4.19 -1.02
C LYS A 352 45.45 -4.71 -2.47
N GLY A 353 44.27 -4.81 -3.07
CA GLY A 353 44.17 -5.18 -4.49
C GLY A 353 44.12 -6.67 -4.76
N TYR A 354 43.91 -7.51 -3.74
CA TYR A 354 43.72 -8.94 -3.93
C TYR A 354 42.24 -9.27 -4.00
N GLY A 355 41.88 -10.24 -4.82
CA GLY A 355 40.52 -10.73 -4.86
C GLY A 355 40.42 -12.10 -5.49
N LYS A 356 39.24 -12.68 -5.39
CA LYS A 356 38.97 -14.00 -5.94
C LYS A 356 37.49 -14.21 -6.11
N ARG A 357 37.19 -15.14 -7.00
CA ARG A 357 35.87 -15.68 -7.22
C ARG A 357 35.80 -17.08 -6.63
N SER A 358 34.75 -17.37 -5.88
CA SER A 358 34.52 -18.67 -5.25
C SER A 358 33.09 -19.11 -5.50
N ASP A 359 32.91 -20.41 -5.71
CA ASP A 359 31.58 -21.02 -5.84
C ASP A 359 30.77 -20.82 -4.57
N ILE A 360 29.46 -20.59 -4.68
CA ILE A 360 28.59 -20.45 -3.52
C ILE A 360 28.53 -21.75 -2.68
N GLY A 361 28.63 -22.92 -3.31
CA GLY A 361 28.65 -24.22 -2.66
C GLY A 361 29.82 -24.41 -1.69
N ASP A 362 30.94 -23.69 -1.90
CA ASP A 362 32.08 -23.68 -0.96
C ASP A 362 31.76 -22.95 0.36
N TYR A 363 30.69 -22.15 0.38
CA TYR A 363 30.19 -21.48 1.58
C TYR A 363 29.15 -22.36 2.25
N ARG A 364 29.60 -23.24 3.14
CA ARG A 364 28.68 -24.02 3.98
C ARG A 364 27.69 -23.11 4.71
N ILE A 365 26.45 -23.57 4.83
CA ILE A 365 25.43 -22.90 5.66
C ILE A 365 25.87 -22.94 7.12
N THR A 366 25.68 -21.82 7.80
CA THR A 366 26.05 -21.56 9.20
C THR A 366 24.84 -21.00 9.96
N HIS A 367 24.90 -20.98 11.28
CA HIS A 367 23.84 -20.35 12.06
C HIS A 367 23.88 -18.82 11.94
N ARG A 368 22.69 -18.21 11.77
CA ARG A 368 22.50 -16.75 11.82
C ARG A 368 23.09 -16.17 13.13
N GLY A 369 23.82 -15.07 13.02
CA GLY A 369 24.48 -14.45 14.17
C GLY A 369 25.78 -15.13 14.60
N GLY A 370 26.23 -16.17 13.88
CA GLY A 370 27.53 -16.79 14.10
C GLY A 370 28.71 -15.87 13.73
N LYS A 371 29.94 -16.35 13.98
CA LYS A 371 31.18 -15.67 13.58
C LYS A 371 31.48 -15.78 12.08
N GLY A 372 30.82 -16.74 11.41
CA GLY A 372 31.04 -17.04 10.01
C GLY A 372 32.30 -17.86 9.75
N VAL A 373 32.56 -18.09 8.47
CA VAL A 373 33.65 -18.91 7.97
C VAL A 373 34.59 -18.07 7.09
N LYS A 374 35.90 -18.35 7.11
CA LYS A 374 36.93 -17.57 6.39
C LYS A 374 36.69 -17.44 4.88
N THR A 375 36.30 -16.28 4.38
CA THR A 375 36.03 -16.00 2.96
C THR A 375 37.28 -15.64 2.16
N ILE A 376 38.30 -15.13 2.84
CA ILE A 376 39.62 -14.79 2.30
C ILE A 376 40.63 -14.91 3.44
N ASN A 377 41.88 -15.23 3.12
CA ASN A 377 42.94 -15.19 4.12
C ASN A 377 43.47 -13.76 4.26
N VAL A 378 43.04 -13.06 5.31
CA VAL A 378 43.53 -11.71 5.66
C VAL A 378 44.93 -11.83 6.25
N THR A 379 45.87 -11.12 5.64
CA THR A 379 47.29 -11.05 5.98
C THR A 379 47.76 -9.62 5.77
N GLU A 380 48.94 -9.25 6.26
CA GLU A 380 49.54 -7.93 5.98
C GLU A 380 49.67 -7.66 4.47
N LYS A 381 49.81 -8.69 3.65
CA LYS A 381 49.90 -8.59 2.19
C LYS A 381 48.55 -8.31 1.52
N THR A 382 47.47 -8.89 2.03
CA THR A 382 46.12 -8.79 1.42
C THR A 382 45.32 -7.60 1.98
N GLY A 383 45.52 -7.26 3.25
CA GLY A 383 44.70 -6.26 3.94
C GLY A 383 43.29 -6.77 4.25
N LYS A 384 42.47 -5.90 4.87
CA LYS A 384 41.09 -6.22 5.25
C LYS A 384 40.20 -6.44 4.02
N LEU A 385 39.11 -7.17 4.18
CA LEU A 385 38.11 -7.34 3.13
C LEU A 385 37.34 -6.03 2.94
N VAL A 386 37.15 -5.61 1.68
CA VAL A 386 36.44 -4.35 1.35
C VAL A 386 35.12 -4.57 0.63
N ALA A 387 34.97 -5.65 -0.13
CA ALA A 387 33.74 -5.90 -0.88
C ALA A 387 33.45 -7.39 -1.04
N ILE A 388 32.16 -7.71 -1.09
CA ILE A 388 31.61 -8.99 -1.56
C ILE A 388 30.51 -8.67 -2.57
N LYS A 389 30.48 -9.36 -3.71
CA LYS A 389 29.43 -9.21 -4.73
C LYS A 389 29.07 -10.57 -5.32
N GLU A 390 27.79 -10.78 -5.61
CA GLU A 390 27.34 -11.87 -6.49
C GLU A 390 27.68 -11.53 -7.93
N VAL A 391 28.40 -12.42 -8.61
CA VAL A 391 28.81 -12.24 -10.01
C VAL A 391 28.55 -13.48 -10.84
N VAL A 392 28.30 -13.27 -12.12
CA VAL A 392 28.32 -14.30 -13.17
C VAL A 392 29.43 -14.01 -14.18
N ASP A 393 29.76 -14.97 -15.04
CA ASP A 393 30.86 -14.84 -16.02
C ASP A 393 30.73 -13.62 -16.93
N LYS A 394 29.48 -13.24 -17.28
CA LYS A 394 29.18 -12.11 -18.16
C LYS A 394 29.38 -10.73 -17.51
N ASP A 395 29.52 -10.66 -16.18
CA ASP A 395 29.66 -9.39 -15.47
C ASP A 395 31.07 -8.80 -15.62
N ASP A 396 31.17 -7.48 -15.46
CA ASP A 396 32.46 -6.80 -15.26
C ASP A 396 32.55 -6.26 -13.83
N LEU A 397 33.78 -6.08 -13.37
CA LEU A 397 34.11 -5.50 -12.09
C LEU A 397 34.85 -4.18 -12.28
N MET A 398 34.39 -3.14 -11.62
CA MET A 398 35.09 -1.86 -11.50
C MET A 398 35.72 -1.76 -10.11
N ILE A 399 37.02 -1.50 -10.05
CA ILE A 399 37.76 -1.30 -8.81
C ILE A 399 38.34 0.12 -8.81
N ILE A 400 38.17 0.84 -7.71
CA ILE A 400 38.68 2.21 -7.56
C ILE A 400 39.52 2.30 -6.30
N ASN A 401 40.73 2.83 -6.42
CA ASN A 401 41.61 3.09 -5.27
C ASN A 401 41.39 4.49 -4.66
N LYS A 402 41.99 4.74 -3.51
CA LYS A 402 41.88 6.03 -2.80
C LYS A 402 42.53 7.16 -3.61
N SER A 403 43.63 6.86 -4.30
CA SER A 403 44.32 7.79 -5.20
C SER A 403 43.53 8.20 -6.44
N GLY A 404 42.48 7.44 -6.80
CA GLY A 404 41.59 7.77 -7.89
C GLY A 404 41.79 7.05 -9.23
N ILE A 405 42.65 6.06 -9.29
CA ILE A 405 42.76 5.14 -10.44
C ILE A 405 41.60 4.15 -10.37
N SER A 406 40.83 4.07 -11.46
CA SER A 406 39.82 3.04 -11.65
C SER A 406 40.27 2.00 -12.69
N ILE A 407 39.93 0.74 -12.46
CA ILE A 407 40.22 -0.37 -13.38
C ILE A 407 38.97 -1.22 -13.58
N ARG A 408 38.64 -1.50 -14.85
CA ARG A 408 37.60 -2.45 -15.25
C ARG A 408 38.21 -3.80 -15.61
N ILE A 409 37.71 -4.87 -15.00
CA ILE A 409 38.18 -6.25 -15.19
C ILE A 409 36.97 -7.12 -15.55
N SER A 410 37.10 -7.98 -16.57
CA SER A 410 36.07 -8.97 -16.87
C SER A 410 36.07 -10.08 -15.80
N VAL A 411 34.89 -10.43 -15.29
CA VAL A 411 34.79 -11.49 -14.26
C VAL A 411 35.18 -12.87 -14.83
N GLU A 412 34.97 -13.08 -16.13
CA GLU A 412 35.37 -14.30 -16.84
C GLU A 412 36.88 -14.59 -16.73
N GLU A 413 37.73 -13.55 -16.75
CA GLU A 413 39.18 -13.69 -16.60
C GLU A 413 39.61 -14.19 -15.21
N LEU A 414 38.71 -14.08 -14.22
CA LEU A 414 38.99 -14.47 -12.84
C LEU A 414 38.65 -15.95 -12.63
N ARG A 415 39.67 -16.79 -12.53
CA ARG A 415 39.50 -18.21 -12.18
C ARG A 415 38.71 -18.39 -10.86
N VAL A 416 37.86 -19.41 -10.83
CA VAL A 416 37.19 -19.83 -9.59
C VAL A 416 38.22 -20.51 -8.68
N MET A 417 38.22 -20.13 -7.41
CA MET A 417 39.17 -20.60 -6.39
C MET A 417 38.44 -20.93 -5.09
N GLY A 418 39.03 -21.83 -4.31
CA GLY A 418 38.52 -22.17 -2.99
C GLY A 418 38.40 -20.98 -2.05
N ARG A 419 37.43 -21.08 -1.14
CA ARG A 419 37.06 -20.03 -0.18
C ARG A 419 38.20 -19.58 0.75
N ALA A 420 38.99 -20.48 1.31
CA ALA A 420 40.02 -20.14 2.30
C ALA A 420 41.40 -19.84 1.68
N THR A 421 41.46 -19.05 0.61
CA THR A 421 42.70 -18.68 -0.10
C THR A 421 42.95 -17.16 -0.06
N GLN A 422 44.16 -16.71 -0.42
CA GLN A 422 44.49 -15.29 -0.55
C GLN A 422 43.92 -14.63 -1.81
N GLY A 423 43.58 -15.43 -2.83
CA GLY A 423 43.18 -14.94 -4.14
C GLY A 423 44.33 -14.51 -5.04
N VAL A 424 44.00 -13.81 -6.11
CA VAL A 424 44.94 -13.27 -7.11
C VAL A 424 44.97 -11.75 -7.02
N ARG A 425 46.04 -11.15 -7.55
CA ARG A 425 46.16 -9.70 -7.59
C ARG A 425 45.30 -9.16 -8.73
N LEU A 426 44.30 -8.35 -8.40
CA LEU A 426 43.42 -7.68 -9.36
C LEU A 426 44.01 -6.35 -9.80
N ILE A 427 44.62 -5.60 -8.88
CA ILE A 427 45.22 -4.30 -9.14
C ILE A 427 46.60 -4.17 -8.46
N LYS A 428 47.53 -3.51 -9.16
CA LYS A 428 48.81 -3.10 -8.59
C LYS A 428 48.67 -1.73 -7.93
N LEU A 429 48.57 -1.72 -6.60
CA LEU A 429 48.59 -0.52 -5.79
C LEU A 429 50.02 -0.12 -5.42
N ASN A 430 50.24 1.18 -5.22
CA ASN A 430 51.44 1.74 -4.59
C ASN A 430 51.41 1.50 -3.07
N GLU A 431 52.54 1.66 -2.37
CA GLU A 431 52.68 1.24 -0.96
C GLU A 431 51.69 1.93 0.01
N ASP A 432 51.27 3.15 -0.27
CA ASP A 432 50.32 3.93 0.54
C ASP A 432 48.88 3.94 0.01
N ASP A 433 48.59 3.15 -1.02
CA ASP A 433 47.30 3.16 -1.70
C ASP A 433 46.44 1.94 -1.33
N ALA A 434 45.13 2.15 -1.34
CA ALA A 434 44.15 1.17 -0.90
C ALA A 434 42.90 1.24 -1.78
N ILE A 435 42.16 0.15 -1.89
CA ILE A 435 40.86 0.16 -2.55
C ILE A 435 39.88 1.03 -1.76
N SER A 436 39.16 1.89 -2.47
CA SER A 436 38.08 2.73 -1.96
C SER A 436 36.71 2.10 -2.20
N SER A 437 36.44 1.63 -3.42
CA SER A 437 35.16 1.03 -3.78
C SER A 437 35.33 -0.05 -4.85
N VAL A 438 34.36 -0.96 -4.90
CA VAL A 438 34.31 -2.09 -5.83
C VAL A 438 32.88 -2.27 -6.28
N GLU A 439 32.62 -2.07 -7.56
CA GLU A 439 31.28 -2.14 -8.11
C GLU A 439 31.15 -3.15 -9.24
N LYS A 440 29.98 -3.78 -9.29
CA LYS A 440 29.64 -4.75 -10.33
C LYS A 440 28.90 -4.04 -11.45
N ILE A 441 29.42 -4.17 -12.67
CA ILE A 441 28.79 -3.65 -13.88
C ILE A 441 28.11 -4.82 -14.60
N GLN A 442 26.79 -4.78 -14.68
CA GLN A 442 26.01 -5.74 -15.47
C GLN A 442 26.06 -5.35 -16.95
N LYS A 443 26.39 -6.30 -17.82
CA LYS A 443 26.26 -6.13 -19.28
C LYS A 443 24.83 -6.43 -19.71
N ILE A 444 24.20 -5.53 -20.46
CA ILE A 444 22.95 -5.83 -21.17
C ILE A 444 23.30 -6.56 -22.47
N GLU A 445 22.58 -7.64 -22.79
CA GLU A 445 22.71 -8.35 -24.06
C GLU A 445 22.51 -7.36 -25.24
N GLY A 446 23.57 -7.19 -26.04
CA GLY A 446 23.70 -6.14 -27.07
C GLY A 446 25.04 -5.40 -27.02
N GLU A 447 25.76 -5.44 -25.90
CA GLU A 447 27.17 -5.04 -25.81
C GLU A 447 28.09 -6.18 -26.28
N ASN A 448 28.15 -6.47 -27.59
CA ASN A 448 29.17 -7.35 -28.14
C ASN A 448 30.52 -6.62 -28.19
N THR A 449 31.38 -6.85 -27.20
CA THR A 449 32.81 -6.52 -27.28
C THR A 449 33.54 -7.62 -28.03
N GLU A 450 33.78 -7.44 -29.34
CA GLU A 450 34.74 -8.27 -30.07
C GLU A 450 36.16 -7.95 -29.59
N SER A 451 36.86 -8.96 -29.10
CA SER A 451 38.29 -8.94 -28.80
C SER A 451 39.09 -8.88 -30.12
N GLN A 452 39.79 -7.78 -30.38
CA GLN A 452 40.77 -7.74 -31.47
C GLN A 452 41.98 -8.61 -31.08
N GLU A 453 42.22 -9.67 -31.85
CA GLU A 453 43.54 -10.32 -31.89
C GLU A 453 44.58 -9.29 -32.34
N PRO A 454 45.79 -9.28 -31.75
CA PRO A 454 46.84 -8.39 -32.19
C PRO A 454 47.31 -8.83 -33.58
N THR A 455 46.98 -8.04 -34.60
CA THR A 455 47.68 -8.09 -35.88
C THR A 455 49.13 -7.66 -35.65
N ASN A 456 50.02 -8.66 -35.61
CA ASN A 456 51.44 -8.44 -35.85
C ASN A 456 51.61 -7.96 -37.29
N GLU A 457 51.87 -6.67 -37.47
CA GLU A 457 52.52 -6.17 -38.68
C GLU A 457 53.85 -5.51 -38.30
N ASN A 458 54.92 -6.24 -38.67
CA ASN A 458 56.33 -5.88 -38.91
C ASN A 458 57.02 -4.79 -38.08
#